data_AF-A0A843YWU6-F1
#
_entry.id   AF-A0A843YWU6-F1
#
_cell.length_a   1.000
_cell.length_b   1.000
_cell.length_c   1.000
_cell.angle_alpha   90.00
_cell.angle_beta   90.00
_cell.angle_gamma   90.00
#
_symmetry.space_group_name_H-M   'P 1'
#
loop_
_entity.id
_entity.type
_entity.pdbx_description
1 polymer ?
#
loop_
_entity_poly.entity_id
_entity_poly.type
_entity_poly.pdbx_seq_one_letter_code
_entity_poly.pdbx_strand_id
1 'polypeptide(L)'
;MRYWREAFDFHSGAYRLDFWWVHIVNTFIFASILFVSIIFFNSWSLATKLSGTFSILITIPNLSLFIRRLRDTGFPVQTIMFVLMSPSLLGVSFGILASFRLVILAPIAFLIYFGWLIYLVSRRSAYWTPTLSKKQKSFYAALISAVMILTACFQVTALKHVTHEFRAAAQKYIQEQRQVNENRGKSASSSYSTKNGSMSSSTQETDDNTPEASSASSIPEKEVTELPDDSETTAYRGLTEDTIGDATFGFFKVHGTWEQDTASLQWLQSQQNVMILTSTQGQGFGVDFASFSFKKITGQSYVSLNQVDNVQASRIDGTYQDTTSDSIKAMTYLEWHMPDGHIRVVYLIAPSRPLLNLIVKTLSESFRAT
;
A
#
# COMPACT_ATOMS: atom_id res chain seq x y z
N MET A 1 -10.62 -11.08 4.51
CA MET A 1 -9.44 -10.19 4.55
C MET A 1 -8.77 -10.21 3.18
N ARG A 2 -8.85 -9.12 2.43
CA ARG A 2 -8.28 -8.99 1.08
C ARG A 2 -6.74 -9.15 1.06
N TYR A 3 -6.08 -8.67 2.13
CA TYR A 3 -4.64 -8.82 2.36
C TYR A 3 -4.09 -10.25 2.18
N TRP A 4 -4.70 -11.25 2.82
CA TRP A 4 -4.25 -12.64 2.71
C TRP A 4 -4.58 -13.29 1.37
N ARG A 5 -5.69 -12.87 0.75
CA ARG A 5 -6.10 -13.36 -0.57
C ARG A 5 -5.15 -12.87 -1.67
N GLU A 6 -4.64 -11.65 -1.51
CA GLU A 6 -3.76 -10.97 -2.47
C GLU A 6 -2.28 -11.03 -2.05
N ALA A 7 -1.92 -11.97 -1.17
CA ALA A 7 -0.57 -12.09 -0.63
C ALA A 7 0.51 -12.27 -1.71
N PHE A 8 0.16 -12.96 -2.80
CA PHE A 8 1.04 -13.24 -3.95
C PHE A 8 0.68 -12.43 -5.19
N ASP A 9 -0.25 -11.49 -5.04
CA ASP A 9 -0.65 -10.60 -6.13
C ASP A 9 0.24 -9.35 -6.11
N PHE A 10 1.10 -9.23 -7.10
CA PHE A 10 1.97 -8.06 -7.30
C PHE A 10 1.40 -7.08 -8.33
N HIS A 11 0.22 -7.34 -8.90
CA HIS A 11 -0.33 -6.66 -10.06
C HIS A 11 -1.52 -5.75 -9.74
N SER A 12 -2.33 -6.07 -8.72
CA SER A 12 -3.44 -5.19 -8.32
C SER A 12 -3.01 -3.86 -7.69
N GLY A 13 -3.94 -2.90 -7.60
CA GLY A 13 -3.74 -1.68 -6.80
C GLY A 13 -3.89 -1.94 -5.30
N ALA A 14 -3.22 -1.12 -4.49
CA ALA A 14 -3.28 -1.08 -3.04
C ALA A 14 -3.75 0.29 -2.53
N TYR A 15 -5.00 0.35 -2.05
CA TYR A 15 -5.55 1.58 -1.48
C TYR A 15 -4.67 2.10 -0.35
N ARG A 16 -4.46 3.43 -0.32
CA ARG A 16 -3.66 4.09 0.72
C ARG A 16 -4.14 3.75 2.13
N LEU A 17 -5.45 3.71 2.35
CA LEU A 17 -6.00 3.35 3.65
C LEU A 17 -5.66 1.91 4.03
N ASP A 18 -5.85 0.96 3.11
CA ASP A 18 -5.56 -0.46 3.32
C ASP A 18 -4.07 -0.68 3.61
N PHE A 19 -3.20 0.01 2.86
CA PHE A 19 -1.75 0.01 3.10
C PHE A 19 -1.41 0.40 4.54
N TRP A 20 -1.85 1.57 4.98
CA TRP A 20 -1.55 2.05 6.34
C TRP A 20 -2.22 1.21 7.41
N TRP A 21 -3.44 0.76 7.17
CA TRP A 21 -4.19 -0.07 8.11
C TRP A 21 -3.48 -1.41 8.36
N VAL A 22 -3.02 -2.09 7.31
CA VAL A 22 -2.25 -3.34 7.44
C VAL A 22 -0.97 -3.11 8.23
N HIS A 23 -0.23 -2.04 7.95
CA HIS A 23 0.99 -1.73 8.70
C HIS A 23 0.72 -1.45 10.18
N ILE A 24 -0.35 -0.72 10.50
CA ILE A 24 -0.78 -0.45 11.88
C ILE A 24 -1.17 -1.76 12.58
N VAL A 25 -1.97 -2.61 11.93
CA VAL A 25 -2.38 -3.91 12.49
C VAL A 25 -1.18 -4.84 12.72
N ASN A 26 -0.27 -4.96 11.74
CA ASN A 26 0.93 -5.77 11.89
C ASN A 26 1.81 -5.25 13.03
N THR A 27 1.97 -3.93 13.16
CA THR A 27 2.72 -3.31 14.26
C THR A 27 2.06 -3.59 15.62
N PHE A 28 0.73 -3.54 15.68
CA PHE A 28 -0.03 -3.89 16.88
C PHE A 28 0.14 -5.38 17.25
N ILE A 29 0.16 -6.29 16.28
CA ILE A 29 0.43 -7.72 16.52
C ILE A 29 1.83 -7.92 17.08
N PHE A 30 2.86 -7.27 16.51
CA PHE A 30 4.22 -7.30 17.07
C PHE A 30 4.27 -6.79 18.50
N ALA A 31 3.65 -5.64 18.78
CA ALA A 31 3.58 -5.08 20.12
C ALA A 31 2.86 -6.03 21.09
N SER A 32 1.82 -6.72 20.63
CA SER A 32 1.08 -7.71 21.42
C SER A 32 1.91 -8.96 21.70
N ILE A 33 2.63 -9.49 20.72
CA ILE A 33 3.55 -10.63 20.89
C ILE A 33 4.62 -10.29 21.94
N LEU A 34 5.25 -9.12 21.82
CA LEU A 34 6.24 -8.64 22.77
C LEU A 34 5.64 -8.50 24.16
N PHE A 35 4.51 -7.80 24.27
CA PHE A 35 3.82 -7.57 25.54
C PHE A 35 3.44 -8.87 26.24
N VAL A 36 2.78 -9.80 25.53
CA VAL A 36 2.34 -11.07 26.10
C VAL A 36 3.54 -11.92 26.55
N SER A 37 4.55 -12.06 25.68
CA SER A 37 5.71 -12.92 25.95
C SER A 37 6.59 -12.38 27.09
N ILE A 38 6.75 -11.06 27.18
CA ILE A 38 7.60 -10.43 28.19
C ILE A 38 6.87 -10.28 29.52
N ILE A 39 5.61 -9.86 29.52
CA ILE A 39 4.90 -9.57 30.77
C ILE A 39 4.32 -10.82 31.42
N PHE A 40 3.73 -11.73 30.65
CA PHE A 40 3.04 -12.90 31.22
C PHE A 40 3.94 -14.14 31.28
N PHE A 41 4.85 -14.30 30.33
CA PHE A 41 5.73 -15.47 30.26
C PHE A 41 7.18 -15.17 30.66
N ASN A 42 7.52 -13.90 30.92
CA ASN A 42 8.88 -13.43 31.22
C ASN A 42 9.96 -14.06 30.32
N SER A 43 9.67 -14.18 29.01
CA SER A 43 10.50 -14.93 28.08
C SER A 43 10.83 -14.13 26.83
N TRP A 44 12.04 -13.57 26.81
CA TRP A 44 12.60 -12.92 25.62
C TRP A 44 12.80 -13.90 24.45
N SER A 45 13.16 -15.15 24.76
CA SER A 45 13.32 -16.20 23.75
C SER A 45 12.00 -16.51 23.06
N LEU A 46 10.90 -16.58 23.82
CA LEU A 46 9.57 -16.75 23.24
C LEU A 46 9.18 -15.55 22.38
N ALA A 47 9.40 -14.33 22.88
CA ALA A 47 9.09 -13.09 22.19
C ALA A 47 9.79 -13.00 20.82
N THR A 48 11.09 -13.33 20.79
CA THR A 48 11.91 -13.31 19.57
C THR A 48 11.52 -14.40 18.59
N LYS A 49 11.26 -15.63 19.05
CA LYS A 49 10.80 -16.73 18.18
C LYS A 49 9.44 -16.42 17.55
N LEU A 50 8.45 -16.00 18.34
CA LEU A 50 7.13 -15.66 17.83
C LEU A 50 7.17 -14.46 16.87
N SER A 51 7.94 -13.42 17.20
CA SER A 51 8.13 -12.27 16.31
C SER A 51 8.82 -12.68 15.01
N GLY A 52 9.82 -13.57 15.07
CA GLY A 52 10.50 -14.12 13.91
C GLY A 52 9.55 -14.92 13.01
N THR A 53 8.79 -15.84 13.58
CA THR A 53 7.78 -16.62 12.84
C THR A 53 6.74 -15.72 12.19
N PHE A 54 6.21 -14.73 12.93
CA PHE A 54 5.26 -13.77 12.38
C PHE A 54 5.87 -12.94 11.25
N SER A 55 7.13 -12.51 11.40
CA SER A 55 7.86 -11.76 10.36
C SER A 55 7.95 -12.55 9.06
N ILE A 56 8.34 -13.83 9.13
CA ILE A 56 8.41 -14.71 7.95
C ILE A 56 7.04 -14.81 7.28
N LEU A 57 5.99 -15.05 8.07
CA LEU A 57 4.62 -15.21 7.58
C LEU A 57 4.09 -13.97 6.85
N ILE A 58 4.41 -12.76 7.32
CA ILE A 58 3.96 -11.51 6.69
C ILE A 58 4.92 -10.96 5.63
N THR A 59 6.09 -11.58 5.41
CA THR A 59 7.13 -11.03 4.52
C THR A 59 6.63 -10.87 3.09
N ILE A 60 6.15 -11.96 2.47
CA ILE A 60 5.66 -11.93 1.09
C ILE A 60 4.40 -11.04 0.95
N PRO A 61 3.37 -11.17 1.80
CA PRO A 61 2.21 -10.29 1.75
C PRO A 61 2.55 -8.79 1.88
N ASN A 62 3.46 -8.41 2.79
CA ASN A 62 3.88 -7.02 2.94
C ASN A 62 4.69 -6.54 1.74
N LEU A 63 5.54 -7.40 1.16
CA LEU A 63 6.30 -7.08 -0.05
C LEU A 63 5.36 -6.83 -1.23
N SER A 64 4.38 -7.71 -1.45
CA SER A 64 3.31 -7.53 -2.45
C SER A 64 2.61 -6.19 -2.23
N LEU A 65 2.13 -5.92 -1.01
CA LEU A 65 1.39 -4.70 -0.69
C LEU A 65 2.25 -3.43 -0.91
N PHE A 66 3.53 -3.49 -0.58
CA PHE A 66 4.48 -2.40 -0.75
C PHE A 66 4.77 -2.10 -2.22
N ILE A 67 5.01 -3.13 -3.04
CA ILE A 67 5.22 -3.00 -4.49
C ILE A 67 3.98 -2.39 -5.15
N ARG A 68 2.80 -2.93 -4.83
CA ARG A 68 1.52 -2.40 -5.32
C ARG A 68 1.37 -0.93 -4.94
N ARG A 69 1.68 -0.55 -3.70
CA ARG A 69 1.58 0.84 -3.25
C ARG A 69 2.57 1.78 -3.95
N LEU A 70 3.81 1.35 -4.21
CA LEU A 70 4.79 2.16 -4.94
C LEU A 70 4.43 2.31 -6.42
N ARG A 71 3.85 1.28 -7.04
CA ARG A 71 3.28 1.40 -8.38
C ARG A 71 2.11 2.39 -8.38
N ASP A 72 1.25 2.32 -7.37
CA ASP A 72 0.08 3.19 -7.28
C ASP A 72 0.43 4.68 -7.12
N THR A 73 1.63 5.01 -6.66
CA THR A 73 2.08 6.40 -6.53
C THR A 73 2.72 6.94 -7.80
N GLY A 74 2.76 6.12 -8.84
CA GLY A 74 3.19 6.50 -10.17
C GLY A 74 4.70 6.40 -10.38
N PHE A 75 5.39 5.51 -9.68
CA PHE A 75 6.83 5.33 -9.91
C PHE A 75 7.10 4.34 -11.05
N PRO A 76 8.08 4.64 -11.93
CA PRO A 76 8.51 3.67 -12.93
C PRO A 76 9.15 2.47 -12.24
N VAL A 77 9.10 1.30 -12.89
CA VAL A 77 9.58 0.03 -12.35
C VAL A 77 11.03 0.12 -11.83
N GLN A 78 11.89 0.87 -12.52
CA GLN A 78 13.28 1.10 -12.12
C GLN A 78 13.39 1.77 -10.74
N THR A 79 12.55 2.78 -10.47
CA THR A 79 12.48 3.45 -9.17
C THR A 79 11.95 2.49 -8.10
N ILE A 80 10.97 1.66 -8.43
CA ILE A 80 10.46 0.64 -7.50
C ILE A 80 11.57 -0.35 -7.13
N MET A 81 12.33 -0.86 -8.11
CA MET A 81 13.48 -1.74 -7.85
C MET A 81 14.54 -1.07 -6.98
N PHE A 82 14.85 0.21 -7.23
CA PHE A 82 15.77 0.98 -6.38
C PHE A 82 15.26 1.08 -4.94
N VAL A 83 13.98 1.38 -4.74
CA VAL A 83 13.38 1.44 -3.40
C VAL A 83 13.42 0.07 -2.71
N LEU A 84 13.19 -1.03 -3.44
CA LEU A 84 13.28 -2.39 -2.88
C LEU A 84 14.71 -2.76 -2.45
N MET A 85 15.73 -2.27 -3.15
CA MET A 85 17.14 -2.49 -2.80
C MET A 85 17.66 -1.52 -1.71
N SER A 86 16.91 -0.45 -1.43
CA SER A 86 17.32 0.59 -0.49
C SER A 86 17.60 0.13 0.95
N PRO A 87 16.95 -0.91 1.53
CA PRO A 87 17.34 -1.43 2.85
C PRO A 87 18.77 -2.00 2.86
N SER A 88 19.18 -2.69 1.80
CA SER A 88 20.54 -3.21 1.65
C SER A 88 21.56 -2.07 1.56
N LEU A 89 21.22 -1.02 0.80
CA LEU A 89 22.05 0.20 0.69
C LEU A 89 22.16 0.93 2.03
N LEU A 90 21.10 0.99 2.82
CA LEU A 90 21.11 1.54 4.17
C LEU A 90 22.05 0.74 5.09
N GLY A 91 22.02 -0.59 5.00
CA GLY A 91 22.92 -1.48 5.75
C GLY A 91 24.41 -1.26 5.40
N VAL A 92 24.73 -1.18 4.11
CA VAL A 92 26.09 -0.85 3.65
C VAL A 92 26.52 0.52 4.16
N SER A 93 25.63 1.51 4.08
CA SER A 93 25.90 2.87 4.58
C SER A 93 26.21 2.85 6.08
N PHE A 94 25.44 2.11 6.88
CA PHE A 94 25.70 1.97 8.31
C PHE A 94 27.07 1.33 8.59
N GLY A 95 27.47 0.32 7.82
CA GLY A 95 28.80 -0.30 7.92
C GLY A 95 29.94 0.70 7.63
N ILE A 96 29.76 1.58 6.66
CA ILE A 96 30.70 2.67 6.36
C ILE A 96 30.76 3.67 7.52
N LEU A 97 29.61 4.15 8.02
CA LEU A 97 29.57 5.07 9.18
C LEU A 97 30.26 4.49 10.41
N ALA A 98 30.07 3.20 10.67
CA ALA A 98 30.74 2.51 11.77
C ALA A 98 32.27 2.49 11.60
N SER A 99 32.75 2.24 10.38
CA SER A 99 34.17 2.24 10.05
C SER A 99 34.83 3.61 10.28
N PHE A 100 34.10 4.70 10.05
CA PHE A 100 34.56 6.08 10.29
C PHE A 100 34.24 6.61 11.70
N ARG A 101 33.75 5.77 12.62
CA ARG A 101 33.31 6.17 13.98
C ARG A 101 32.24 7.27 13.99
N LEU A 102 31.45 7.38 12.92
CA LEU A 102 30.35 8.34 12.77
C LEU A 102 28.99 7.76 13.18
N VAL A 103 28.96 6.71 14.01
CA VAL A 103 27.74 6.00 14.43
C VAL A 103 26.68 6.93 15.04
N ILE A 104 27.10 8.07 15.62
CA ILE A 104 26.18 9.09 16.16
C ILE A 104 25.24 9.69 15.09
N LEU A 105 25.60 9.63 13.80
CA LEU A 105 24.77 10.11 12.69
C LEU A 105 23.75 9.06 12.21
N ALA A 106 23.89 7.80 12.62
CA ALA A 106 22.99 6.73 12.17
C ALA A 106 21.50 6.96 12.49
N PRO A 107 21.11 7.52 13.66
CA PRO A 107 19.71 7.83 13.94
C PRO A 107 19.14 8.86 12.95
N ILE A 108 19.95 9.86 12.57
CA ILE A 108 19.53 10.89 11.61
C ILE A 108 19.34 10.28 10.23
N ALA A 109 20.31 9.47 9.76
CA ALA A 109 20.20 8.77 8.49
C ALA A 109 18.98 7.85 8.43
N PHE A 110 18.69 7.15 9.53
CA PHE A 110 17.49 6.32 9.67
C PHE A 110 16.20 7.14 9.56
N LEU A 111 16.10 8.29 10.25
CA LEU A 111 14.95 9.17 10.16
C LEU A 111 14.74 9.75 8.75
N ILE A 112 15.82 10.14 8.08
CA ILE A 112 15.76 10.62 6.69
C ILE A 112 15.24 9.52 5.77
N TYR A 113 15.78 8.30 5.89
CA TYR A 113 15.36 7.14 5.11
C TYR A 113 13.88 6.82 5.33
N PHE A 114 13.43 6.76 6.59
CA PHE A 114 12.03 6.51 6.91
C PHE A 114 11.12 7.64 6.44
N GLY A 115 11.52 8.90 6.61
CA GLY A 115 10.77 10.05 6.11
C GLY A 115 10.61 10.02 4.59
N TRP A 116 11.68 9.66 3.87
CA TRP A 116 11.64 9.47 2.42
C TRP A 116 10.69 8.34 2.02
N LEU A 117 10.76 7.16 2.66
CA LEU A 117 9.83 6.06 2.41
C LEU A 117 8.38 6.46 2.65
N ILE A 118 8.09 7.10 3.79
CA ILE A 118 6.74 7.58 4.13
C ILE A 118 6.25 8.57 3.08
N TYR A 119 7.11 9.49 2.63
CA TYR A 119 6.77 10.43 1.56
C TYR A 119 6.40 9.70 0.26
N LEU A 120 7.20 8.72 -0.16
CA LEU A 120 6.96 7.96 -1.38
C LEU A 120 5.61 7.24 -1.34
N VAL A 121 5.31 6.51 -0.27
CA VAL A 121 4.06 5.72 -0.15
C VAL A 121 2.84 6.58 0.20
N SER A 122 3.05 7.81 0.70
CA SER A 122 1.97 8.76 1.01
C SER A 122 1.51 9.61 -0.17
N ARG A 123 2.23 9.58 -1.29
CA ARG A 123 1.83 10.27 -2.53
C ARG A 123 0.42 9.85 -2.96
N ARG A 124 -0.27 10.74 -3.68
CA ARG A 124 -1.63 10.47 -4.18
C ARG A 124 -1.64 9.19 -5.01
N SER A 125 -2.71 8.41 -4.88
CA SER A 125 -2.88 7.18 -5.64
C SER A 125 -3.37 7.51 -7.04
N ALA A 126 -2.72 6.92 -8.05
CA ALA A 126 -3.16 6.89 -9.44
C ALA A 126 -4.23 5.81 -9.68
N TYR A 127 -4.35 4.83 -8.78
CA TYR A 127 -5.34 3.76 -8.86
C TYR A 127 -6.64 4.18 -8.19
N TRP A 128 -7.74 3.55 -8.64
CA TRP A 128 -9.07 3.71 -8.08
C TRP A 128 -9.03 3.64 -6.56
N THR A 129 -9.76 4.52 -5.87
CA THR A 129 -9.93 4.46 -4.41
C THR A 129 -11.42 4.56 -4.07
N PRO A 130 -11.97 3.71 -3.19
CA PRO A 130 -13.37 3.82 -2.80
C PRO A 130 -13.61 5.15 -2.07
N THR A 131 -14.71 5.82 -2.42
CA THR A 131 -15.13 7.05 -1.76
C THR A 131 -15.64 6.74 -0.36
N LEU A 132 -14.95 7.26 0.65
CA LEU A 132 -15.39 7.16 2.04
C LEU A 132 -16.21 8.40 2.42
N SER A 133 -17.36 8.16 3.03
CA SER A 133 -18.16 9.23 3.64
C SER A 133 -17.40 9.93 4.76
N LYS A 134 -17.78 11.18 5.10
CA LYS A 134 -17.18 11.93 6.21
C LYS A 134 -17.21 11.15 7.53
N LYS A 135 -18.31 10.44 7.81
CA LYS A 135 -18.47 9.59 9.01
C LYS A 135 -17.51 8.40 9.01
N GLN A 136 -17.31 7.75 7.86
CA GLN A 136 -16.34 6.65 7.75
C GLN A 136 -14.90 7.17 7.91
N LYS A 137 -14.56 8.31 7.30
CA LYS A 137 -13.24 8.95 7.48
C LYS A 137 -12.96 9.23 8.96
N SER A 138 -13.91 9.79 9.70
CA SER A 138 -13.76 10.05 11.14
C SER A 138 -13.66 8.76 11.96
N PHE A 139 -14.45 7.75 11.62
CA PHE A 139 -14.40 6.44 12.29
C PHE A 139 -13.03 5.77 12.10
N TYR A 140 -12.51 5.72 10.87
CA TYR A 140 -11.18 5.19 10.60
C TYR A 140 -10.08 5.98 11.33
N ALA A 141 -10.17 7.31 11.38
CA ALA A 141 -9.22 8.14 12.12
C ALA A 141 -9.23 7.83 13.63
N ALA A 142 -10.41 7.69 14.24
CA ALA A 142 -10.55 7.32 15.65
C ALA A 142 -10.00 5.92 15.93
N LEU A 143 -10.32 4.96 15.06
CA LEU A 143 -9.85 3.57 15.18
C LEU A 143 -8.33 3.47 15.06
N ILE A 144 -7.73 4.13 14.06
CA ILE A 144 -6.28 4.21 13.89
C ILE A 144 -5.61 4.81 15.13
N SER A 145 -6.17 5.91 15.66
CA SER A 145 -5.64 6.56 16.85
C SER A 145 -5.68 5.64 18.07
N ALA A 146 -6.79 4.93 18.28
CA ALA A 146 -6.93 3.98 19.39
C ALA A 146 -5.91 2.83 19.30
N VAL A 147 -5.73 2.24 18.12
CA VAL A 147 -4.77 1.15 17.91
C VAL A 147 -3.33 1.64 18.11
N MET A 148 -2.99 2.84 17.64
CA MET A 148 -1.65 3.42 17.84
C MET A 148 -1.35 3.70 19.32
N ILE A 149 -2.32 4.25 20.06
CA ILE A 149 -2.17 4.48 21.51
C ILE A 149 -1.96 3.15 22.23
N LEU A 150 -2.78 2.13 21.92
CA LEU A 150 -2.66 0.81 22.55
C LEU A 150 -1.31 0.14 22.24
N THR A 151 -0.86 0.24 20.99
CA THR A 151 0.46 -0.24 20.55
C THR A 151 1.59 0.41 21.34
N ALA A 152 1.55 1.74 21.50
CA ALA A 152 2.54 2.47 22.29
C ALA A 152 2.53 2.04 23.77
N CYS A 153 1.35 1.87 24.37
CA CYS A 153 1.21 1.38 25.74
C CYS A 153 1.84 0.00 25.92
N PHE A 154 1.61 -0.93 25.00
CA PHE A 154 2.18 -2.28 25.03
C PHE A 154 3.70 -2.25 24.97
N GLN A 155 4.28 -1.48 24.04
CA GLN A 155 5.73 -1.38 23.90
C GLN A 155 6.39 -0.71 25.11
N VAL A 156 5.82 0.40 25.61
CA VAL A 156 6.36 1.09 26.80
C VAL A 156 6.32 0.18 28.03
N THR A 157 5.24 -0.59 28.20
CA THR A 157 5.11 -1.50 29.35
C THR A 157 6.09 -2.67 29.26
N ALA A 158 6.22 -3.29 28.09
CA ALA A 158 7.20 -4.35 27.86
C ALA A 158 8.64 -3.84 28.09
N LEU A 159 8.98 -2.66 27.56
CA LEU A 159 10.30 -2.06 27.74
C LEU A 159 10.59 -1.77 29.21
N LYS A 160 9.62 -1.18 29.95
CA LYS A 160 9.76 -0.95 31.40
C LYS A 160 10.04 -2.24 32.16
N HIS A 161 9.31 -3.31 31.86
CA HIS A 161 9.52 -4.61 32.50
C HIS A 161 10.93 -5.15 32.24
N VAL A 162 11.39 -5.15 30.98
CA VAL A 162 12.76 -5.57 30.62
C VAL A 162 13.81 -4.73 31.35
N THR A 163 13.64 -3.40 31.41
CA THR A 163 14.60 -2.55 32.13
C THR A 163 14.61 -2.79 33.64
N HIS A 164 13.47 -3.14 34.22
CA HIS A 164 13.37 -3.47 35.64
C HIS A 164 14.06 -4.81 35.95
N GLU A 165 13.75 -5.86 35.18
CA GLU A 165 14.39 -7.18 35.29
C GLU A 165 15.91 -7.08 35.07
N PHE A 166 16.35 -6.32 34.06
CA PHE A 166 17.76 -6.10 33.81
C PHE A 166 18.46 -5.38 34.97
N ARG A 167 17.83 -4.35 35.54
CA ARG A 167 18.37 -3.66 36.72
C ARG A 167 18.44 -4.58 37.93
N ALA A 168 17.41 -5.40 38.17
CA ALA A 168 17.39 -6.37 39.26
C ALA A 168 18.49 -7.44 39.09
N ALA A 169 18.64 -7.97 37.88
CA ALA A 169 19.70 -8.93 37.54
C ALA A 169 21.11 -8.32 37.66
N ALA A 170 21.31 -7.09 37.20
CA ALA A 170 22.57 -6.38 37.33
C ALA A 170 22.93 -6.11 38.81
N GLN A 171 21.94 -5.71 39.62
CA GLN A 171 22.13 -5.54 41.06
C GLN A 171 22.48 -6.85 41.76
N LYS A 172 21.82 -7.95 41.39
CA LYS A 172 22.12 -9.29 41.91
C LYS A 172 23.54 -9.73 41.54
N TYR A 173 23.95 -9.53 40.29
CA TYR A 173 25.31 -9.83 39.83
C TYR A 173 26.38 -8.99 40.57
N ILE A 174 26.11 -7.70 40.79
CA ILE A 174 27.00 -6.82 41.57
C ILE A 174 27.10 -7.28 43.04
N GLN A 175 25.99 -7.72 43.64
CA GLN A 175 25.97 -8.25 45.00
C GLN A 175 26.70 -9.59 45.11
N GLU A 176 26.52 -10.50 44.15
CA GLU A 176 27.25 -11.78 44.06
C GLU A 176 28.75 -11.54 43.88
N GLN A 177 29.17 -10.61 43.02
CA GLN A 177 30.57 -10.19 42.88
C GLN A 177 31.14 -9.61 44.20
N ARG A 178 30.33 -8.88 44.96
CA ARG A 178 30.72 -8.30 46.26
C ARG A 178 30.89 -9.39 47.32
N GLN A 179 29.96 -10.34 47.42
CA GLN A 179 30.05 -11.49 48.33
C GLN A 179 31.19 -12.44 47.95
N VAL A 180 31.44 -12.65 46.65
CA VAL A 180 32.58 -13.44 46.20
C VAL A 180 33.89 -12.73 46.56
N ASN A 181 34.01 -11.41 46.37
CA ASN A 181 35.21 -10.67 46.79
C ASN A 181 35.40 -10.63 48.31
N GLU A 182 34.32 -10.60 49.10
CA GLU A 182 34.37 -10.66 50.56
C GLU A 182 34.79 -12.05 51.07
N ASN A 183 34.35 -13.12 50.39
CA ASN A 183 34.76 -14.50 50.69
C ASN A 183 36.13 -14.88 50.09
N ARG A 184 36.62 -14.18 49.07
CA ARG A 184 37.95 -14.39 48.47
C ARG A 184 39.10 -13.85 49.33
N GLY A 185 38.80 -13.06 50.36
CA GLY A 185 39.75 -12.72 51.43
C GLY A 185 40.09 -13.90 52.37
N LYS A 186 39.36 -15.03 52.27
CA LYS A 186 39.58 -16.25 53.05
C LYS A 186 39.39 -17.50 52.18
N SER A 187 40.33 -17.75 51.27
CA SER A 187 40.86 -19.10 50.95
C SER A 187 41.64 -19.06 49.65
N ALA A 188 42.92 -19.39 49.73
CA ALA A 188 43.78 -19.68 48.60
C ALA A 188 44.14 -21.17 48.59
N SER A 189 44.23 -21.73 47.37
CA SER A 189 44.95 -22.94 46.88
C SER A 189 44.01 -23.89 46.10
N SER A 190 44.20 -23.99 44.77
CA SER A 190 44.95 -25.05 44.04
C SER A 190 44.01 -26.19 43.62
N SER A 191 43.97 -26.80 42.43
CA SER A 191 44.85 -26.89 41.25
C SER A 191 44.10 -27.58 40.09
N TYR A 192 44.62 -27.38 38.87
CA TYR A 192 44.45 -28.07 37.58
C TYR A 192 43.76 -29.44 37.48
N SER A 193 42.99 -29.65 36.39
CA SER A 193 43.23 -30.74 35.42
C SER A 193 42.54 -30.50 34.07
N THR A 194 43.17 -31.02 33.02
CA THR A 194 42.89 -30.89 31.58
C THR A 194 42.24 -32.18 31.05
N LYS A 195 41.25 -32.13 30.14
CA LYS A 195 41.22 -33.02 28.95
C LYS A 195 40.19 -32.66 27.86
N ASN A 196 40.65 -32.92 26.64
CA ASN A 196 40.23 -32.65 25.26
C ASN A 196 38.90 -33.18 24.70
N GLY A 197 38.48 -32.56 23.56
CA GLY A 197 37.92 -33.19 22.34
C GLY A 197 36.39 -33.15 22.23
N SER A 198 35.71 -32.80 21.12
CA SER A 198 36.04 -32.81 19.69
C SER A 198 35.02 -31.98 18.86
N MET A 199 35.30 -31.79 17.57
CA MET A 199 34.65 -30.92 16.56
C MET A 199 33.64 -31.65 15.64
N SER A 200 32.92 -30.84 14.83
CA SER A 200 32.31 -31.11 13.49
C SER A 200 30.79 -31.40 13.44
N SER A 201 29.99 -31.11 12.39
CA SER A 201 30.01 -30.19 11.21
C SER A 201 28.72 -30.41 10.37
N SER A 202 28.20 -29.35 9.71
CA SER A 202 27.48 -29.29 8.40
C SER A 202 26.16 -30.10 8.20
N THR A 203 25.23 -29.89 7.23
CA THR A 203 25.15 -29.10 5.97
C THR A 203 23.66 -28.92 5.55
N GLN A 204 23.45 -28.24 4.41
CA GLN A 204 22.26 -27.69 3.74
C GLN A 204 21.95 -28.44 2.42
N GLU A 205 20.71 -28.33 1.87
CA GLU A 205 20.28 -28.40 0.43
C GLU A 205 18.71 -28.38 0.39
N THR A 206 17.95 -27.44 -0.24
CA THR A 206 17.55 -27.13 -1.66
C THR A 206 16.87 -28.25 -2.46
N ASP A 207 15.61 -28.05 -2.93
CA ASP A 207 15.28 -27.79 -4.36
C ASP A 207 13.76 -27.58 -4.69
N ASP A 208 13.59 -26.91 -5.83
CA ASP A 208 12.49 -26.43 -6.70
C ASP A 208 11.07 -27.05 -6.70
N ASN A 209 10.08 -26.20 -7.06
CA ASN A 209 9.30 -26.31 -8.31
C ASN A 209 8.30 -25.14 -8.53
N THR A 210 8.30 -24.60 -9.76
CA THR A 210 7.26 -23.76 -10.42
C THR A 210 6.97 -24.47 -11.76
N PRO A 211 5.73 -24.61 -12.27
CA PRO A 211 4.95 -23.55 -12.94
C PRO A 211 3.42 -23.67 -12.64
N GLU A 212 2.46 -22.88 -13.10
CA GLU A 212 2.23 -22.36 -14.45
C GLU A 212 1.07 -21.34 -14.42
N ALA A 213 1.12 -20.36 -15.32
CA ALA A 213 0.11 -19.32 -15.48
C ALA A 213 -1.08 -19.84 -16.33
N SER A 214 -2.30 -19.63 -15.84
CA SER A 214 -3.53 -19.92 -16.60
C SER A 214 -4.13 -18.64 -17.20
N SER A 215 -3.90 -18.48 -18.51
CA SER A 215 -4.83 -17.99 -19.54
C SER A 215 -5.86 -16.91 -19.15
N ALA A 216 -5.64 -15.70 -19.66
CA ALA A 216 -6.57 -14.59 -19.66
C ALA A 216 -7.87 -14.91 -20.43
N SER A 217 -9.01 -14.73 -19.74
CA SER A 217 -10.36 -14.69 -20.31
C SER A 217 -10.50 -13.44 -21.19
N SER A 218 -10.70 -13.61 -22.50
CA SER A 218 -11.00 -12.49 -23.41
C SER A 218 -12.38 -11.90 -23.11
N ILE A 219 -12.46 -10.58 -22.88
CA ILE A 219 -13.72 -9.84 -22.71
C ILE A 219 -14.43 -9.77 -24.08
N PRO A 220 -15.76 -9.97 -24.15
CA PRO A 220 -16.49 -9.79 -25.40
C PRO A 220 -16.50 -8.32 -25.83
N GLU A 221 -16.11 -8.07 -27.06
CA GLU A 221 -16.24 -6.76 -27.71
C GLU A 221 -17.74 -6.45 -27.89
N LYS A 222 -18.16 -5.26 -27.46
CA LYS A 222 -19.53 -4.80 -27.52
C LYS A 222 -19.55 -3.32 -27.87
N GLU A 223 -20.13 -3.01 -29.02
CA GLU A 223 -20.26 -1.64 -29.51
C GLU A 223 -21.09 -0.77 -28.56
N VAL A 224 -20.68 0.48 -28.37
CA VAL A 224 -21.39 1.43 -27.52
C VAL A 224 -22.64 1.89 -28.26
N THR A 225 -23.81 1.39 -27.84
CA THR A 225 -25.09 1.85 -28.38
C THR A 225 -25.49 3.17 -27.71
N GLU A 226 -25.87 4.17 -28.50
CA GLU A 226 -26.53 5.38 -27.97
C GLU A 226 -27.86 4.95 -27.31
N LEU A 227 -28.03 5.33 -26.05
CA LEU A 227 -29.22 5.05 -25.26
C LEU A 227 -30.02 6.34 -25.11
N PRO A 228 -31.36 6.28 -25.06
CA PRO A 228 -32.17 7.46 -24.80
C PRO A 228 -31.83 8.05 -23.44
N ASP A 229 -31.87 9.38 -23.35
CA ASP A 229 -31.61 10.11 -22.10
C ASP A 229 -32.64 9.71 -21.04
N ASP A 230 -32.15 9.33 -19.86
CA ASP A 230 -32.97 9.16 -18.67
C ASP A 230 -33.09 10.48 -17.88
N SER A 231 -33.81 10.45 -16.76
CA SER A 231 -34.02 11.63 -15.93
C SER A 231 -32.72 12.23 -15.40
N GLU A 232 -31.73 11.39 -15.06
CA GLU A 232 -30.42 11.84 -14.56
C GLU A 232 -29.58 12.47 -15.68
N THR A 233 -29.61 11.89 -16.87
CA THR A 233 -28.93 12.40 -18.07
C THR A 233 -29.49 13.74 -18.50
N THR A 234 -30.82 13.87 -18.50
CA THR A 234 -31.50 15.13 -18.83
C THR A 234 -31.14 16.22 -17.84
N ALA A 235 -31.14 15.89 -16.54
CA ALA A 235 -30.76 16.83 -15.49
C ALA A 235 -29.28 17.24 -15.57
N TYR A 236 -28.38 16.33 -15.94
CA TYR A 236 -26.95 16.61 -16.13
C TYR A 236 -26.69 17.62 -17.26
N ARG A 237 -27.38 17.48 -18.41
CA ARG A 237 -27.25 18.42 -19.53
C ARG A 237 -27.67 19.85 -19.18
N GLY A 238 -28.60 20.02 -18.24
CA GLY A 238 -29.07 21.32 -17.78
C GLY A 238 -28.07 22.07 -16.89
N LEU A 239 -26.94 21.46 -16.53
CA LEU A 239 -25.93 22.07 -15.68
C LEU A 239 -24.91 22.89 -16.49
N THR A 240 -24.31 23.88 -15.84
CA THR A 240 -23.26 24.73 -16.43
C THR A 240 -22.03 23.91 -16.81
N GLU A 241 -21.37 24.27 -17.89
CA GLU A 241 -20.10 23.66 -18.28
C GLU A 241 -18.97 24.10 -17.35
N ASP A 242 -18.12 23.15 -16.97
CA ASP A 242 -16.91 23.33 -16.17
C ASP A 242 -15.75 22.56 -16.84
N THR A 243 -14.51 22.90 -16.49
CA THR A 243 -13.31 22.23 -17.02
C THR A 243 -12.51 21.63 -15.87
N ILE A 244 -12.29 20.32 -15.94
CA ILE A 244 -11.52 19.59 -14.93
C ILE A 244 -10.27 18.96 -15.56
N GLY A 245 -9.28 18.67 -14.73
CA GLY A 245 -7.99 18.14 -15.16
C GLY A 245 -6.81 18.85 -14.51
N ASP A 246 -5.60 18.53 -14.97
CA ASP A 246 -4.37 19.19 -14.55
C ASP A 246 -3.32 19.18 -15.68
N ALA A 247 -2.23 19.93 -15.51
CA ALA A 247 -1.18 20.06 -16.54
C ALA A 247 -0.41 18.75 -16.83
N THR A 248 -0.56 17.72 -15.99
CA THR A 248 0.09 16.42 -16.19
C THR A 248 -0.82 15.49 -16.97
N PHE A 249 -2.13 15.49 -16.65
CA PHE A 249 -3.13 14.63 -17.26
C PHE A 249 -3.80 15.25 -18.50
N GLY A 250 -3.83 16.57 -18.64
CA GLY A 250 -4.66 17.28 -19.61
C GLY A 250 -6.01 17.71 -19.04
N PHE A 251 -6.76 18.45 -19.84
CA PHE A 251 -8.02 19.08 -19.45
C PHE A 251 -9.17 18.63 -20.35
N PHE A 252 -10.36 18.49 -19.77
CA PHE A 252 -11.58 18.16 -20.52
C PHE A 252 -12.80 18.82 -19.87
N LYS A 253 -13.86 18.97 -20.66
CA LYS A 253 -15.10 19.62 -20.26
C LYS A 253 -16.06 18.63 -19.60
N VAL A 254 -16.79 19.11 -18.62
CA VAL A 254 -17.84 18.38 -17.88
C VAL A 254 -18.97 19.34 -17.53
N HIS A 255 -20.14 18.82 -17.18
CA HIS A 255 -21.24 19.65 -16.68
C HIS A 255 -21.37 19.57 -15.15
N GLY A 256 -21.76 20.69 -14.53
CA GLY A 256 -21.95 20.85 -13.09
C GLY A 256 -20.72 21.35 -12.35
N THR A 257 -20.88 21.60 -11.04
CA THR A 257 -19.77 21.96 -10.15
C THR A 257 -19.10 20.68 -9.62
N TRP A 258 -17.78 20.60 -9.80
CA TRP A 258 -16.99 19.44 -9.39
C TRP A 258 -16.08 19.79 -8.22
N GLU A 259 -16.06 18.92 -7.20
CA GLU A 259 -15.13 19.03 -6.08
C GLU A 259 -14.02 17.99 -6.25
N GLN A 260 -12.76 18.43 -6.24
CA GLN A 260 -11.62 17.53 -6.25
C GLN A 260 -11.32 17.04 -4.82
N ASP A 261 -11.17 15.73 -4.64
CA ASP A 261 -10.67 15.17 -3.39
C ASP A 261 -9.19 15.54 -3.24
N THR A 262 -8.84 16.21 -2.14
CA THR A 262 -7.49 16.74 -1.90
C THR A 262 -6.42 15.66 -1.73
N ALA A 263 -6.83 14.40 -1.54
CA ALA A 263 -5.95 13.26 -1.32
C ALA A 263 -5.79 12.35 -2.56
N SER A 264 -6.50 12.61 -3.65
CA SER A 264 -6.49 11.80 -4.87
C SER A 264 -6.71 12.67 -6.13
N LEU A 265 -6.76 12.06 -7.31
CA LEU A 265 -7.19 12.72 -8.56
C LEU A 265 -8.67 12.43 -8.86
N GLN A 266 -9.47 12.29 -7.79
CA GLN A 266 -10.90 12.07 -7.87
C GLN A 266 -11.66 13.39 -7.88
N TRP A 267 -12.62 13.46 -8.78
CA TRP A 267 -13.55 14.55 -8.93
C TRP A 267 -14.94 14.00 -8.65
N LEU A 268 -15.66 14.67 -7.75
CA LEU A 268 -17.02 14.30 -7.37
C LEU A 268 -17.99 15.40 -7.79
N GLN A 269 -19.07 14.97 -8.44
CA GLN A 269 -20.21 15.80 -8.75
C GLN A 269 -21.35 15.41 -7.81
N SER A 270 -21.69 16.31 -6.90
CA SER A 270 -22.61 16.02 -5.78
C SER A 270 -24.09 16.02 -6.19
N GLN A 271 -24.48 16.70 -7.26
CA GLN A 271 -25.88 16.86 -7.69
C GLN A 271 -26.43 15.60 -8.42
N GLN A 272 -25.55 14.87 -9.10
CA GLN A 272 -25.82 13.70 -9.94
C GLN A 272 -25.03 12.46 -9.47
N ASN A 273 -24.32 12.56 -8.34
CA ASN A 273 -23.52 11.47 -7.76
C ASN A 273 -22.55 10.79 -8.76
N VAL A 274 -21.95 11.60 -9.64
CA VAL A 274 -20.96 11.13 -10.62
C VAL A 274 -19.57 11.29 -10.03
N MET A 275 -18.71 10.30 -10.28
CA MET A 275 -17.32 10.35 -9.91
C MET A 275 -16.42 10.09 -11.10
N ILE A 276 -15.37 10.90 -11.23
CA ILE A 276 -14.31 10.74 -12.24
C ILE A 276 -12.97 10.64 -11.52
N LEU A 277 -12.18 9.61 -11.80
CA LEU A 277 -10.79 9.51 -11.38
C LEU A 277 -9.90 9.54 -12.62
N THR A 278 -8.88 10.39 -12.58
CA THR A 278 -7.92 10.57 -13.68
C THR A 278 -6.54 10.07 -13.26
N SER A 279 -5.78 9.50 -14.19
CA SER A 279 -4.43 8.98 -13.94
C SER A 279 -3.56 9.07 -15.20
N THR A 280 -2.28 9.42 -15.03
CA THR A 280 -1.27 9.41 -16.10
C THR A 280 -0.45 8.12 -16.14
N GLN A 281 -0.93 7.08 -15.46
CA GLN A 281 -0.33 5.75 -15.47
C GLN A 281 -1.42 4.71 -15.63
N GLY A 282 -1.37 4.03 -16.78
CA GLY A 282 -2.20 2.88 -17.10
C GLY A 282 -1.50 1.55 -16.86
N GLN A 283 -2.17 0.46 -17.20
CA GLN A 283 -1.66 -0.89 -16.92
C GLN A 283 -0.59 -1.34 -17.91
N GLY A 284 -0.40 -0.62 -19.02
CA GLY A 284 0.79 -0.72 -19.87
C GLY A 284 1.10 -2.16 -20.28
N PHE A 285 0.41 -2.62 -21.31
CA PHE A 285 0.44 -3.98 -21.89
C PHE A 285 -0.35 -5.03 -21.11
N GLY A 286 -1.50 -5.42 -21.68
CA GLY A 286 -2.31 -6.53 -21.19
C GLY A 286 -3.07 -6.14 -19.93
N VAL A 287 -4.28 -5.60 -20.12
CA VAL A 287 -5.19 -5.28 -19.03
C VAL A 287 -5.46 -6.56 -18.23
N ASP A 288 -4.88 -6.68 -17.04
CA ASP A 288 -5.21 -7.76 -16.13
C ASP A 288 -6.57 -7.44 -15.51
N PHE A 289 -7.62 -7.93 -16.14
CA PHE A 289 -9.01 -7.67 -15.77
C PHE A 289 -9.34 -8.04 -14.31
N ALA A 290 -8.55 -8.92 -13.69
CA ALA A 290 -8.70 -9.29 -12.28
C ALA A 290 -8.38 -8.14 -11.32
N SER A 291 -7.62 -7.15 -11.77
CA SER A 291 -7.24 -5.98 -10.98
C SER A 291 -8.30 -4.87 -10.96
N PHE A 292 -9.34 -4.97 -11.80
CA PHE A 292 -10.39 -3.96 -11.85
C PHE A 292 -11.34 -4.02 -10.67
N SER A 293 -11.81 -2.85 -10.25
CA SER A 293 -12.80 -2.70 -9.17
C SER A 293 -14.24 -2.99 -9.62
N PHE A 294 -14.42 -3.52 -10.83
CA PHE A 294 -15.73 -3.90 -11.33
C PHE A 294 -16.30 -5.07 -10.53
N LYS A 295 -17.57 -4.97 -10.15
CA LYS A 295 -18.35 -6.11 -9.66
C LYS A 295 -18.63 -7.10 -10.79
N LYS A 296 -18.89 -6.58 -12.00
CA LYS A 296 -19.09 -7.38 -13.21
C LYS A 296 -18.66 -6.58 -14.44
N ILE A 297 -17.89 -7.21 -15.31
CA ILE A 297 -17.55 -6.66 -16.63
C ILE A 297 -18.69 -6.97 -17.61
N THR A 298 -19.04 -5.99 -18.42
CA THR A 298 -20.16 -6.01 -19.37
C THR A 298 -19.74 -5.97 -20.84
N GLY A 299 -18.56 -5.43 -21.15
CA GLY A 299 -17.98 -5.46 -22.49
C GLY A 299 -16.80 -4.52 -22.68
N GLN A 300 -16.18 -4.58 -23.85
CA GLN A 300 -15.10 -3.70 -24.30
C GLN A 300 -15.48 -3.00 -25.62
N SER A 301 -15.03 -1.76 -25.79
CA SER A 301 -15.22 -0.93 -27.00
C SER A 301 -14.04 0.04 -27.18
N TYR A 302 -14.06 0.85 -28.24
CA TYR A 302 -13.06 1.88 -28.50
C TYR A 302 -13.73 3.24 -28.74
N VAL A 303 -13.05 4.32 -28.32
CA VAL A 303 -13.52 5.70 -28.48
C VAL A 303 -12.35 6.55 -29.00
N SER A 304 -12.57 7.35 -30.05
CA SER A 304 -11.54 8.24 -30.58
C SER A 304 -11.53 9.59 -29.84
N LEU A 305 -10.35 10.08 -29.48
CA LEU A 305 -10.16 11.40 -28.90
C LEU A 305 -9.96 12.44 -30.00
N ASN A 306 -11.00 13.23 -30.29
CA ASN A 306 -11.08 14.05 -31.50
C ASN A 306 -10.07 15.21 -31.54
N GLN A 307 -9.66 15.70 -30.36
CA GLN A 307 -8.79 16.88 -30.23
C GLN A 307 -7.30 16.52 -30.10
N VAL A 308 -6.95 15.23 -30.08
CA VAL A 308 -5.58 14.72 -29.93
C VAL A 308 -5.30 13.69 -31.04
N ASP A 309 -5.15 14.16 -32.28
CA ASP A 309 -4.81 13.35 -33.47
C ASP A 309 -5.60 12.04 -33.65
N ASN A 310 -6.86 11.99 -33.19
CA ASN A 310 -7.70 10.79 -33.17
C ASN A 310 -7.06 9.59 -32.46
N VAL A 311 -6.31 9.83 -31.39
CA VAL A 311 -5.83 8.77 -30.50
C VAL A 311 -7.01 7.91 -30.05
N GLN A 312 -6.89 6.60 -30.23
CA GLN A 312 -7.92 5.65 -29.79
C GLN A 312 -7.75 5.34 -28.30
N ALA A 313 -8.83 5.56 -27.55
CA ALA A 313 -8.98 5.10 -26.18
C ALA A 313 -9.71 3.76 -26.16
N SER A 314 -9.10 2.78 -25.50
CA SER A 314 -9.77 1.54 -25.12
C SER A 314 -10.77 1.83 -24.00
N ARG A 315 -11.99 1.32 -24.14
CA ARG A 315 -13.08 1.49 -23.19
C ARG A 315 -13.53 0.13 -22.67
N ILE A 316 -13.51 -0.04 -21.35
CA ILE A 316 -14.02 -1.24 -20.68
C ILE A 316 -15.16 -0.85 -19.76
N ASP A 317 -16.26 -1.55 -19.92
CA ASP A 317 -17.52 -1.23 -19.25
C ASP A 317 -17.90 -2.31 -18.26
N GLY A 318 -18.39 -1.89 -17.10
CA GLY A 318 -18.83 -2.78 -16.06
C GLY A 318 -19.83 -2.14 -15.10
N THR A 319 -20.02 -2.82 -13.98
CA THR A 319 -20.82 -2.34 -12.86
C THR A 319 -19.96 -2.24 -11.61
N TYR A 320 -20.35 -1.32 -10.72
CA TYR A 320 -19.70 -1.09 -9.45
C TYR A 320 -20.75 -1.09 -8.35
N GLN A 321 -20.49 -1.76 -7.23
CA GLN A 321 -21.34 -1.67 -6.05
C GLN A 321 -20.76 -0.60 -5.13
N ASP A 322 -21.57 0.41 -4.81
CA ASP A 322 -21.13 1.49 -3.95
C ASP A 322 -20.72 0.96 -2.57
N THR A 323 -19.61 1.45 -2.02
CA THR A 323 -19.17 1.09 -0.68
C THR A 323 -20.05 1.68 0.43
N THR A 324 -20.87 2.67 0.09
CA THR A 324 -21.76 3.38 1.02
C THR A 324 -23.23 3.00 0.87
N SER A 325 -23.60 2.32 -0.22
CA SER A 325 -24.97 1.85 -0.47
C SER A 325 -24.97 0.55 -1.28
N ASP A 326 -25.97 -0.31 -1.11
CA ASP A 326 -26.11 -1.51 -1.94
C ASP A 326 -26.51 -1.22 -3.39
N SER A 327 -26.50 0.05 -3.80
CA SER A 327 -26.78 0.44 -5.18
C SER A 327 -25.66 -0.02 -6.12
N ILE A 328 -26.09 -0.57 -7.26
CA ILE A 328 -25.21 -0.94 -8.36
C ILE A 328 -25.21 0.22 -9.36
N LYS A 329 -24.04 0.80 -9.60
CA LYS A 329 -23.80 1.92 -10.51
C LYS A 329 -23.10 1.45 -11.78
N ALA A 330 -23.25 2.21 -12.86
CA ALA A 330 -22.48 1.99 -14.08
C ALA A 330 -21.05 2.49 -13.88
N MET A 331 -20.06 1.71 -14.31
CA MET A 331 -18.65 2.08 -14.24
C MET A 331 -17.98 1.82 -15.59
N THR A 332 -17.05 2.70 -15.94
CA THR A 332 -16.26 2.60 -17.16
C THR A 332 -14.82 2.96 -16.87
N TYR A 333 -13.93 2.22 -17.51
CA TYR A 333 -12.51 2.46 -17.57
C TYR A 333 -12.14 2.87 -19.00
N LEU A 334 -11.42 3.97 -19.14
CA LEU A 334 -10.84 4.43 -20.39
C LEU A 334 -9.33 4.42 -20.26
N GLU A 335 -8.61 3.92 -21.27
CA GLU A 335 -7.15 3.97 -21.35
C GLU A 335 -6.72 4.35 -22.75
N TRP A 336 -5.77 5.27 -22.89
CA TRP A 336 -5.17 5.64 -24.16
C TRP A 336 -3.68 5.93 -24.05
N HIS A 337 -2.97 5.70 -25.16
CA HIS A 337 -1.55 6.00 -25.30
C HIS A 337 -1.36 7.34 -25.98
N MET A 338 -0.58 8.22 -25.36
CA MET A 338 -0.27 9.53 -25.90
C MET A 338 1.01 9.49 -26.75
N PRO A 339 1.15 10.41 -27.72
CA PRO A 339 2.38 10.55 -28.52
C PRO A 339 3.63 10.85 -27.68
N ASP A 340 3.46 11.42 -26.47
CA ASP A 340 4.52 11.69 -25.49
C ASP A 340 5.06 10.41 -24.81
N GLY A 341 4.50 9.23 -25.12
CA GLY A 341 4.87 7.95 -24.55
C GLY A 341 4.20 7.63 -23.21
N HIS A 342 3.37 8.52 -22.68
CA HIS A 342 2.59 8.30 -21.46
C HIS A 342 1.25 7.62 -21.75
N ILE A 343 0.75 6.89 -20.75
CA ILE A 343 -0.58 6.24 -20.80
C ILE A 343 -1.51 7.03 -19.91
N ARG A 344 -2.68 7.41 -20.40
CA ARG A 344 -3.68 8.15 -19.64
C ARG A 344 -4.90 7.28 -19.42
N VAL A 345 -5.44 7.37 -18.21
CA VAL A 345 -6.52 6.52 -17.72
C VAL A 345 -7.60 7.35 -17.05
N VAL A 346 -8.85 6.97 -17.28
CA VAL A 346 -10.03 7.51 -16.58
C VAL A 346 -10.89 6.39 -16.06
N TYR A 347 -11.23 6.45 -14.77
CA TYR A 347 -12.34 5.69 -14.21
C TYR A 347 -13.53 6.62 -14.03
N LEU A 348 -14.67 6.27 -14.61
CA LEU A 348 -15.92 7.01 -14.53
C LEU A 348 -16.97 6.14 -13.87
N ILE A 349 -17.65 6.67 -12.85
CA ILE A 349 -18.79 6.02 -12.20
C ILE A 349 -19.96 6.99 -12.27
N ALA A 350 -21.08 6.53 -12.82
CA ALA A 350 -22.33 7.27 -12.89
C ALA A 350 -23.49 6.39 -12.42
N PRO A 351 -24.56 7.00 -11.87
CA PRO A 351 -25.73 6.24 -11.44
C PRO A 351 -26.43 5.50 -12.59
N SER A 352 -26.37 6.03 -13.81
CA SER A 352 -26.94 5.37 -14.99
C SER A 352 -25.98 5.23 -16.18
N ARG A 353 -26.34 4.31 -17.08
CA ARG A 353 -25.58 4.00 -18.29
C ARG A 353 -25.67 5.09 -19.38
N PRO A 354 -26.84 5.70 -19.65
CA PRO A 354 -26.93 6.83 -20.58
C PRO A 354 -26.09 8.03 -20.13
N LEU A 355 -26.12 8.37 -18.84
CA LEU A 355 -25.32 9.45 -18.27
C LEU A 355 -23.82 9.16 -18.42
N LEU A 356 -23.43 7.92 -18.14
CA LEU A 356 -22.05 7.48 -18.35
C LEU A 356 -21.61 7.69 -19.82
N ASN A 357 -22.43 7.26 -20.78
CA ASN A 357 -22.12 7.39 -22.20
C ASN A 357 -21.98 8.85 -22.62
N LEU A 358 -22.86 9.73 -22.10
CA LEU A 358 -22.81 11.15 -22.36
C LEU A 358 -21.48 11.76 -21.89
N ILE A 359 -21.04 11.46 -20.66
CA ILE A 359 -19.81 12.01 -20.10
C ILE A 359 -18.58 11.51 -20.86
N VAL A 360 -18.55 10.22 -21.23
CA VAL A 360 -17.47 9.68 -22.08
C VAL A 360 -17.42 10.40 -23.43
N LYS A 361 -18.58 10.66 -24.05
CA LYS A 361 -18.68 11.40 -25.31
C LYS A 361 -18.12 12.82 -25.16
N THR A 362 -18.56 13.56 -24.14
CA THR A 362 -18.06 14.92 -23.85
C THR A 362 -16.55 14.91 -23.61
N LEU A 363 -16.02 13.93 -22.88
CA LEU A 363 -14.58 13.77 -22.67
C LEU A 363 -13.85 13.56 -24.00
N SER A 364 -14.32 12.64 -24.84
CA SER A 364 -13.69 12.34 -26.13
C SER A 364 -13.67 13.53 -27.10
N GLU A 365 -14.68 14.38 -27.05
CA GLU A 365 -14.81 15.56 -27.90
C GLU A 365 -14.01 16.77 -27.40
N SER A 366 -13.76 16.85 -26.08
CA SER A 366 -13.19 18.04 -25.44
C SER A 366 -11.79 17.86 -24.85
N PHE A 367 -11.30 16.62 -24.70
CA PHE A 367 -10.02 16.34 -24.07
C PHE A 367 -8.85 16.98 -24.82
N ARG A 368 -8.05 17.77 -24.11
CA ARG A 368 -6.86 18.44 -24.63
C ARG A 368 -5.65 18.06 -23.80
N ALA A 369 -4.59 17.64 -24.47
CA ALA A 369 -3.28 17.51 -23.86
C ALA A 369 -2.57 18.87 -23.88
N THR A 370 -1.84 19.17 -22.80
CA THR A 370 -0.96 20.33 -22.68
C THR A 370 0.42 20.08 -23.22
#